data_AF-A0A7J7ZI84-F1
#
_entry.id   AF-A0A7J7ZI84-F1
#
_cell.length_a   1.000
_cell.length_b   1.000
_cell.length_c   1.000
_cell.angle_alpha   90.00
_cell.angle_beta   90.00
_cell.angle_gamma   90.00
#
_symmetry.space_group_name_H-M   'P 1'
#
loop_
_entity.id
_entity.type
_entity.pdbx_description
1 polymer ?
#
loop_
_entity_poly.entity_id
_entity_poly.type
_entity_poly.pdbx_seq_one_letter_code
_entity_poly.pdbx_strand_id
1 'polypeptide(L)'
;MVKLANPLYTEWILEAIKKVKKQKQRPSEERICNAVSSSHGLDRKTVLEQLELSVKDGTILKVSNKGLNSYKDPDNPGRIALPKPRNHGKLDNKQTIDWNKLIKRAVDGLAEAGGSTLKSIERFLKGQKDVSALFGGSAASGFHQQFRLAIKRAIGHGRLLKDGPLYRLNTKATNVDGKESCESLSSLPPVSLLPHEKDKVRMIYASVLIEMMM
;
A
#
# COMPACT_ATOMS: atom_id res chain seq x y z
N MET A 1 -22.65 12.45 -25.00
CA MET A 1 -21.18 12.60 -25.16
C MET A 1 -20.58 12.85 -23.79
N VAL A 2 -19.70 11.96 -23.30
CA VAL A 2 -18.99 12.18 -22.05
C VAL A 2 -17.86 13.16 -22.36
N LYS A 3 -17.93 14.39 -21.82
CA LYS A 3 -16.80 15.33 -21.87
C LYS A 3 -15.72 14.79 -20.95
N LEU A 4 -14.55 14.47 -21.49
CA LEU A 4 -13.35 14.11 -20.71
C LEU A 4 -12.61 15.39 -20.32
N ALA A 5 -11.89 15.37 -19.20
CA ALA A 5 -10.97 16.45 -18.86
C ALA A 5 -9.85 16.53 -19.89
N ASN A 6 -9.45 17.75 -20.25
CA ASN A 6 -8.28 17.93 -21.08
C ASN A 6 -7.02 17.67 -20.23
N PRO A 7 -6.16 16.72 -20.60
CA PRO A 7 -5.00 16.34 -19.81
C PRO A 7 -4.04 17.51 -19.53
N LEU A 8 -3.93 18.48 -20.46
CA LEU A 8 -3.10 19.68 -20.27
C LEU A 8 -3.62 20.56 -19.14
N TYR A 9 -4.94 20.78 -19.10
CA TYR A 9 -5.57 21.60 -18.07
C TYR A 9 -5.55 20.90 -16.71
N THR A 10 -5.72 19.57 -16.69
CA THR A 10 -5.57 18.77 -15.48
C THR A 10 -4.15 18.89 -14.91
N GLU A 11 -3.11 18.87 -15.74
CA GLU A 11 -1.73 19.04 -15.30
C GLU A 11 -1.49 20.41 -14.64
N TRP A 12 -1.94 21.49 -15.28
CA TRP A 12 -1.82 22.85 -14.72
C TRP A 12 -2.59 23.01 -13.41
N ILE A 13 -3.76 22.36 -13.30
CA ILE A 13 -4.54 22.33 -12.05
C ILE A 13 -3.78 21.57 -10.96
N LEU A 14 -3.19 20.41 -11.26
CA LEU A 14 -2.39 19.64 -10.30
C LEU A 14 -1.16 20.42 -9.83
N GLU A 15 -0.51 21.14 -10.74
CA GLU A 15 0.62 22.02 -10.41
C GLU A 15 0.17 23.15 -9.46
N ALA A 16 -0.97 23.79 -9.75
CA ALA A 16 -1.56 24.78 -8.87
C ALA A 16 -1.90 24.20 -7.48
N ILE A 17 -2.47 22.99 -7.40
CA ILE A 17 -2.74 22.30 -6.12
C ILE A 17 -1.43 22.08 -5.35
N LYS A 18 -0.36 21.62 -6.02
CA LYS A 18 0.97 21.43 -5.42
C LYS A 18 1.54 22.75 -4.90
N LYS A 19 1.39 23.84 -5.64
CA LYS A 19 1.85 25.20 -5.25
C LYS A 19 1.12 25.71 -4.02
N VAL A 20 -0.21 25.61 -3.98
CA VAL A 20 -1.03 26.03 -2.82
C VAL A 20 -0.68 25.18 -1.59
N LYS A 21 -0.49 23.86 -1.77
CA LYS A 21 -0.08 22.95 -0.70
C LYS A 21 1.32 23.28 -0.16
N LYS A 22 2.27 23.66 -1.03
CA LYS A 22 3.62 24.10 -0.63
C LYS A 22 3.58 25.33 0.27
N GLN A 23 2.63 26.23 0.03
CA GLN A 23 2.38 27.42 0.86
C GLN A 23 1.64 27.10 2.18
N LYS A 24 1.44 25.82 2.52
CA LYS A 24 0.61 25.36 3.66
C LYS A 24 -0.82 25.93 3.65
N GLN A 25 -1.30 26.36 2.48
CA GLN A 25 -2.65 26.85 2.30
C GLN A 25 -3.58 25.74 1.85
N ARG A 26 -4.88 25.99 1.98
CA ARG A 26 -5.91 25.06 1.53
C ARG A 26 -6.11 25.20 0.01
N PRO A 27 -5.99 24.09 -0.77
CA PRO A 27 -6.33 24.06 -2.19
C PRO A 27 -7.85 24.09 -2.38
N SER A 28 -8.44 25.26 -2.15
CA SER A 28 -9.84 25.55 -2.51
C SER A 28 -9.93 25.87 -3.99
N GLU A 29 -11.15 25.80 -4.51
CA GLU A 29 -11.49 26.18 -5.88
C GLU A 29 -10.96 27.56 -6.26
N GLU A 30 -11.20 28.57 -5.40
CA GLU A 30 -10.73 29.93 -5.60
C GLU A 30 -9.20 30.04 -5.67
N ARG A 31 -8.48 29.35 -4.77
CA ARG A 31 -7.01 29.38 -4.74
C ARG A 31 -6.40 28.72 -5.96
N ILE A 32 -7.02 27.63 -6.42
CA ILE A 32 -6.61 26.93 -7.64
C ILE A 32 -6.85 27.85 -8.84
N CYS A 33 -8.03 28.45 -8.99
CA CYS A 33 -8.31 29.39 -10.08
C CYS A 33 -7.32 30.55 -10.10
N ASN A 34 -7.04 31.17 -8.96
CA ASN A 34 -6.09 32.29 -8.88
C ASN A 34 -4.66 31.84 -9.24
N ALA A 35 -4.24 30.67 -8.77
CA ALA A 35 -2.92 30.13 -9.08
C ALA A 35 -2.76 29.75 -10.56
N VAL A 36 -3.78 29.12 -11.16
CA VAL A 36 -3.77 28.75 -12.57
C VAL A 36 -3.85 30.00 -13.46
N SER A 37 -4.72 30.96 -13.12
CA SER A 37 -4.82 32.24 -13.84
C SER A 37 -3.52 33.03 -13.76
N SER A 38 -2.85 33.07 -12.59
CA SER A 38 -1.57 33.75 -12.45
C SER A 38 -0.41 33.05 -13.14
N SER A 39 -0.47 31.72 -13.34
CA SER A 39 0.65 30.94 -13.89
C SER A 39 0.50 30.67 -15.40
N HIS A 40 -0.73 30.47 -15.89
CA HIS A 40 -1.03 30.08 -17.27
C HIS A 40 -2.04 31.01 -17.97
N GLY A 41 -2.60 32.01 -17.28
CA GLY A 41 -3.55 32.96 -17.88
C GLY A 41 -4.92 32.38 -18.20
N LEU A 42 -5.28 31.21 -17.65
CA LEU A 42 -6.58 30.59 -17.94
C LEU A 42 -7.75 31.32 -17.27
N ASP A 43 -8.87 31.36 -17.99
CA ASP A 43 -10.15 31.84 -17.48
C ASP A 43 -10.66 31.00 -16.33
N ARG A 44 -11.19 31.69 -15.30
CA ARG A 44 -11.78 31.06 -14.11
C ARG A 44 -12.81 30.00 -14.49
N LYS A 45 -13.73 30.30 -15.41
CA LYS A 45 -14.79 29.37 -15.84
C LYS A 45 -14.24 28.07 -16.41
N THR A 46 -13.22 28.16 -17.27
CA THR A 46 -12.56 27.00 -17.86
C THR A 46 -11.86 26.16 -16.80
N VAL A 47 -11.16 26.79 -15.85
CA VAL A 47 -10.51 26.07 -14.74
C VAL A 47 -11.54 25.33 -13.90
N LEU A 48 -12.71 25.91 -13.63
CA LEU A 48 -13.78 25.24 -12.88
C LEU A 48 -14.35 24.03 -13.61
N GLU A 49 -14.68 24.19 -14.89
CA GLU A 49 -15.18 23.07 -15.70
C GLU A 49 -14.14 21.94 -15.74
N GLN A 50 -12.87 22.25 -15.98
CA GLN A 50 -11.80 21.26 -16.06
C GLN A 50 -11.48 20.61 -14.71
N LEU A 51 -11.59 21.36 -13.61
CA LEU A 51 -11.45 20.83 -12.26
C LEU A 51 -12.57 19.83 -11.95
N GLU A 52 -13.82 20.14 -12.31
CA GLU A 52 -14.94 19.21 -12.14
C GLU A 52 -14.81 17.96 -13.02
N LEU A 53 -14.38 18.11 -14.28
CA LEU A 53 -14.12 16.98 -15.16
C LEU A 53 -13.00 16.11 -14.62
N SER A 54 -11.90 16.69 -14.14
CA SER A 54 -10.79 15.96 -13.53
C SER A 54 -11.21 15.22 -12.25
N VAL A 55 -12.17 15.76 -11.50
CA VAL A 55 -12.76 15.07 -10.35
C VAL A 55 -13.63 13.89 -10.79
N LYS A 56 -14.38 14.03 -11.89
CA LYS A 56 -15.18 12.93 -12.47
C LYS A 56 -14.29 11.81 -13.03
N ASP A 57 -13.18 12.20 -13.67
CA ASP A 57 -12.19 11.27 -14.24
C ASP A 57 -11.34 10.60 -13.15
N GLY A 58 -11.38 11.09 -11.90
CA GLY A 58 -10.65 10.54 -10.76
C GLY A 58 -9.17 10.93 -10.70
N THR A 59 -8.74 11.87 -11.56
CA THR A 59 -7.38 12.44 -11.54
C THR A 59 -7.21 13.48 -10.43
N ILE A 60 -8.32 14.01 -9.88
CA ILE A 60 -8.31 14.93 -8.73
C ILE A 60 -9.33 14.46 -7.69
N LEU A 61 -8.93 14.41 -6.42
CA LEU A 61 -9.81 14.05 -5.31
C LEU A 61 -10.45 15.30 -4.68
N LYS A 62 -11.79 15.39 -4.72
CA LYS A 62 -12.56 16.41 -3.99
C LYS A 62 -12.93 15.90 -2.60
N VAL A 63 -12.57 16.66 -1.56
CA VAL A 63 -12.89 16.39 -0.15
C VAL A 63 -13.74 17.55 0.37
N SER A 64 -15.01 17.29 0.68
CA SER A 64 -15.88 18.26 1.35
C SER A 64 -15.74 18.15 2.87
N ASN A 65 -15.62 19.29 3.55
CA ASN A 65 -15.62 19.38 5.00
C ASN A 65 -16.49 20.56 5.42
N LYS A 66 -17.61 20.29 6.10
CA LYS A 66 -18.57 21.31 6.58
C LYS A 66 -18.93 22.36 5.50
N GLY A 67 -19.18 21.91 4.27
CA GLY A 67 -19.51 22.78 3.12
C GLY A 67 -18.32 23.36 2.34
N LEU A 68 -17.10 23.22 2.86
CA LEU A 68 -15.90 23.67 2.17
C LEU A 68 -15.24 22.53 1.38
N ASN A 69 -15.02 22.76 0.09
CA ASN A 69 -14.38 21.79 -0.80
C ASN A 69 -12.84 21.97 -0.81
N SER A 70 -12.11 20.86 -0.75
CA SER A 70 -10.65 20.80 -0.93
C SER A 70 -10.31 19.85 -2.04
N TYR A 71 -9.42 20.24 -2.94
CA TYR A 71 -8.99 19.40 -4.05
C TYR A 71 -7.58 18.89 -3.80
N LYS A 72 -7.34 17.60 -4.03
CA LYS A 72 -6.06 16.95 -3.73
C LYS A 72 -5.63 16.04 -4.88
N ASP A 73 -4.32 15.93 -5.02
CA ASP A 73 -3.69 14.97 -5.91
C ASP A 73 -3.87 13.54 -5.35
N PRO A 74 -4.48 12.62 -6.11
CA PRO A 74 -4.62 11.22 -5.73
C PRO A 74 -3.29 10.49 -5.51
N ASP A 75 -2.25 10.87 -6.25
CA ASP A 75 -0.95 10.19 -6.28
C ASP A 75 0.05 10.73 -5.26
N ASN A 76 -0.28 11.78 -4.49
CA ASN A 76 0.55 12.22 -3.37
C ASN A 76 0.09 11.54 -2.06
N PRO A 77 0.73 10.43 -1.62
CA PRO A 77 0.26 9.58 -0.55
C PRO A 77 0.77 10.10 0.80
N GLY A 78 0.44 11.35 1.13
CA GLY A 78 0.89 11.99 2.37
C GLY A 78 0.08 11.58 3.61
N ARG A 79 -1.13 11.03 3.45
CA ARG A 79 -1.89 10.35 4.53
C ARG A 79 -3.27 9.80 4.15
N ILE A 80 -3.69 9.84 2.88
CA ILE A 80 -4.91 9.18 2.44
C ILE A 80 -4.58 8.56 1.09
N ALA A 81 -4.34 7.24 1.10
CA ALA A 81 -4.24 6.47 -0.13
C ALA A 81 -5.51 6.67 -0.94
N LEU A 82 -5.39 7.09 -2.19
CA LEU A 82 -6.51 7.07 -3.12
C LEU A 82 -6.99 5.62 -3.26
N PRO A 83 -8.29 5.33 -3.07
CA PRO A 83 -8.85 4.14 -3.67
C PRO A 83 -8.75 4.32 -5.18
N LYS A 84 -8.00 3.42 -5.84
CA LYS A 84 -8.19 3.04 -7.27
C LYS A 84 -9.65 3.22 -7.68
N PRO A 85 -9.99 3.57 -8.95
CA PRO A 85 -11.37 3.80 -9.39
C PRO A 85 -12.28 2.69 -8.87
N ARG A 86 -12.93 2.99 -7.76
CA ARG A 86 -13.71 2.03 -6.99
C ARG A 86 -15.09 2.33 -7.49
N ASN A 87 -15.52 1.50 -8.44
CA ASN A 87 -16.90 1.05 -8.53
C ASN A 87 -17.34 0.70 -7.11
N HIS A 88 -17.81 1.70 -6.38
CA HIS A 88 -18.44 1.54 -5.09
C HIS A 88 -19.94 1.73 -5.27
N GLY A 89 -20.45 1.00 -6.27
CA GLY A 89 -21.67 0.26 -6.07
C GLY A 89 -21.50 -0.60 -4.81
N LYS A 90 -22.35 -0.30 -3.85
CA LYS A 90 -22.69 -1.14 -2.72
C LYS A 90 -23.27 -2.46 -3.25
N LEU A 91 -22.43 -3.47 -3.47
CA LEU A 91 -22.75 -4.90 -3.62
C LEU A 91 -21.40 -5.64 -3.69
N ASP A 92 -20.98 -6.27 -2.60
CA ASP A 92 -20.97 -7.73 -2.42
C ASP A 92 -19.64 -8.40 -2.85
N ASN A 93 -19.08 -9.20 -1.94
CA ASN A 93 -18.29 -10.39 -2.26
C ASN A 93 -17.25 -10.40 -3.40
N LYS A 94 -16.43 -9.35 -3.56
CA LYS A 94 -15.11 -9.59 -4.17
C LYS A 94 -14.25 -10.33 -3.15
N GLN A 95 -14.37 -11.66 -3.12
CA GLN A 95 -13.55 -12.58 -2.31
C GLN A 95 -12.07 -12.28 -2.58
N THR A 96 -11.49 -11.39 -1.78
CA THR A 96 -10.05 -11.24 -1.71
C THR A 96 -9.54 -12.57 -1.15
N ILE A 97 -8.80 -13.30 -1.97
CA ILE A 97 -8.34 -14.65 -1.62
C ILE A 97 -7.39 -14.54 -0.43
N ASP A 98 -7.86 -14.99 0.73
CA ASP A 98 -7.09 -15.03 1.97
C ASP A 98 -6.04 -16.14 1.90
N TRP A 99 -4.92 -15.86 1.24
CA TRP A 99 -3.83 -16.82 1.09
C TRP A 99 -3.35 -17.40 2.42
N ASN A 100 -3.33 -16.59 3.49
CA ASN A 100 -2.96 -17.08 4.81
C ASN A 100 -3.91 -18.15 5.33
N LYS A 101 -5.22 -18.01 5.09
CA LYS A 101 -6.22 -19.03 5.49
C LYS A 101 -6.09 -20.28 4.63
N LEU A 102 -5.87 -20.12 3.33
CA LEU A 102 -5.65 -21.26 2.41
C LEU A 102 -4.39 -22.05 2.79
N ILE A 103 -3.27 -21.36 3.04
CA ILE A 103 -2.01 -21.99 3.44
C ILE A 103 -2.19 -22.72 4.79
N LYS A 104 -2.82 -22.06 5.77
CA LYS A 104 -3.13 -22.69 7.06
C LYS A 104 -3.96 -23.95 6.88
N ARG A 105 -5.11 -23.84 6.21
CA ARG A 105 -6.01 -24.96 5.91
C ARG A 105 -5.30 -26.11 5.21
N ALA A 106 -4.41 -25.81 4.27
CA ALA A 106 -3.68 -26.85 3.53
C ALA A 106 -2.63 -27.55 4.38
N VAL A 107 -1.89 -26.82 5.22
CA VAL A 107 -0.92 -27.44 6.13
C VAL A 107 -1.63 -28.23 7.23
N ASP A 108 -2.71 -27.69 7.80
CA ASP A 108 -3.53 -28.38 8.81
C ASP A 108 -4.21 -29.63 8.23
N GLY A 109 -4.71 -29.55 6.99
CA GLY A 109 -5.36 -30.67 6.31
C GLY A 109 -4.41 -31.77 5.81
N LEU A 110 -3.12 -31.45 5.64
CA LEU A 110 -2.09 -32.44 5.35
C LEU A 110 -1.60 -33.16 6.62
N ALA A 111 -1.73 -32.54 7.81
CA ALA A 111 -1.41 -33.12 9.11
C ALA A 111 0.01 -33.73 9.27
N GLU A 112 0.95 -33.31 8.43
CA GLU A 112 2.35 -33.75 8.46
C GLU A 112 3.12 -33.04 9.59
N ALA A 113 3.44 -33.75 10.68
CA ALA A 113 4.14 -33.19 11.85
C ALA A 113 5.53 -32.60 11.50
N GLY A 114 6.16 -33.09 10.44
CA GLY A 114 7.45 -32.61 9.90
C GLY A 114 7.34 -31.42 8.94
N GLY A 115 6.13 -30.97 8.60
CA GLY A 115 5.89 -29.95 7.57
C GLY A 115 5.62 -30.55 6.19
N SER A 116 5.21 -29.69 5.25
CA SER A 116 4.72 -30.09 3.93
C SER A 116 5.54 -29.45 2.81
N THR A 117 5.80 -30.18 1.74
CA THR A 117 6.47 -29.61 0.55
C THR A 117 5.57 -28.58 -0.15
N LEU A 118 6.17 -27.65 -0.88
CA LEU A 118 5.40 -26.68 -1.69
C LEU A 118 4.43 -27.38 -2.64
N LYS A 119 4.86 -28.50 -3.23
CA LYS A 119 4.10 -29.28 -4.21
C LYS A 119 2.91 -30.01 -3.57
N SER A 120 3.05 -30.53 -2.34
CA SER A 120 1.93 -31.18 -1.63
C SER A 120 0.88 -30.17 -1.21
N ILE A 121 1.28 -29.01 -0.68
CA ILE A 121 0.37 -27.91 -0.32
C ILE A 121 -0.37 -27.40 -1.56
N GLU A 122 0.34 -27.21 -2.67
CA GLU A 122 -0.25 -26.77 -3.93
C GLU A 122 -1.28 -27.78 -4.48
N ARG A 123 -0.93 -29.08 -4.47
CA ARG A 123 -1.82 -30.15 -4.89
C ARG A 123 -3.07 -30.21 -4.01
N PHE A 124 -2.91 -30.09 -2.69
CA PHE A 124 -4.01 -30.07 -1.74
C PHE A 124 -4.96 -28.91 -2.05
N LEU A 125 -4.44 -27.69 -2.23
CA LEU A 125 -5.25 -26.51 -2.55
C LEU A 125 -6.00 -26.66 -3.87
N LYS A 126 -5.35 -27.16 -4.94
CA LYS A 126 -6.00 -27.37 -6.24
C LYS A 126 -7.13 -28.42 -6.19
N GLY A 127 -7.06 -29.38 -5.27
CA GLY A 127 -8.11 -30.39 -5.08
C GLY A 127 -9.35 -29.85 -4.36
N GLN A 128 -9.32 -28.63 -3.83
CA GLN A 128 -10.43 -28.04 -3.10
C GLN A 128 -11.41 -27.34 -4.06
N LYS A 129 -12.71 -27.58 -3.87
CA LYS A 129 -13.77 -27.06 -4.77
C LYS A 129 -13.82 -25.54 -4.83
N ASP A 130 -13.53 -24.86 -3.72
CA ASP A 130 -13.48 -23.40 -3.62
C ASP A 130 -12.32 -22.80 -4.41
N VAL A 131 -11.12 -23.37 -4.29
CA VAL A 131 -9.93 -22.93 -5.03
C VAL A 131 -10.07 -23.29 -6.52
N SER A 132 -10.58 -24.47 -6.84
CA SER A 132 -10.83 -24.87 -8.23
C SER A 132 -11.88 -24.00 -8.91
N ALA A 133 -12.89 -23.50 -8.18
CA ALA A 133 -13.85 -22.55 -8.74
C ALA A 133 -13.23 -21.17 -9.03
N LEU A 134 -12.26 -20.74 -8.22
CA LEU A 134 -11.57 -19.45 -8.35
C LEU A 134 -10.47 -19.45 -9.41
N PHE A 135 -9.80 -20.58 -9.62
CA PHE A 135 -8.61 -20.70 -10.47
C PHE A 135 -8.74 -21.73 -11.60
N GLY A 136 -9.92 -22.35 -11.77
CA GLY A 136 -10.18 -23.44 -12.72
C GLY A 136 -10.30 -23.03 -14.19
N GLY A 137 -10.22 -21.73 -14.52
CA GLY A 137 -10.04 -21.27 -15.90
C GLY A 137 -8.59 -21.43 -16.39
N SER A 138 -8.30 -21.02 -17.63
CA SER A 138 -6.98 -21.03 -18.33
C SER A 138 -5.81 -20.32 -17.60
N ALA A 139 -5.95 -20.00 -16.32
CA ALA A 139 -5.02 -19.31 -15.44
C ALA A 139 -4.25 -20.24 -14.48
N ALA A 140 -4.04 -21.52 -14.84
CA ALA A 140 -3.26 -22.47 -14.02
C ALA A 140 -1.84 -21.95 -13.69
N SER A 141 -1.24 -21.18 -14.60
CA SER A 141 0.04 -20.48 -14.38
C SER A 141 -0.08 -19.36 -13.34
N GLY A 142 -1.20 -18.63 -13.34
CA GLY A 142 -1.48 -17.56 -12.39
C GLY A 142 -1.60 -18.05 -10.95
N PHE A 143 -2.27 -19.18 -10.72
CA PHE A 143 -2.37 -19.78 -9.38
C PHE A 143 -0.99 -20.10 -8.80
N HIS A 144 -0.14 -20.77 -9.58
CA HIS A 144 1.19 -21.16 -9.13
C HIS A 144 2.04 -19.93 -8.76
N GLN A 145 2.00 -18.88 -9.57
CA GLN A 145 2.71 -17.63 -9.30
C GLN A 145 2.20 -16.93 -8.04
N GLN A 146 0.89 -16.81 -7.88
CA GLN A 146 0.27 -16.17 -6.71
C GLN A 146 0.55 -16.96 -5.43
N PHE A 147 0.47 -18.28 -5.48
CA PHE A 147 0.78 -19.16 -4.36
C PHE A 147 2.25 -19.04 -3.91
N ARG A 148 3.20 -19.03 -4.85
CA ARG A 148 4.62 -18.81 -4.54
C ARG A 148 4.87 -17.47 -3.85
N LEU A 149 4.25 -16.41 -4.33
CA LEU A 149 4.37 -15.08 -3.73
C LEU A 149 3.76 -15.05 -2.32
N ALA A 150 2.60 -15.69 -2.14
CA ALA A 150 1.96 -15.80 -0.85
C ALA A 150 2.81 -16.54 0.18
N ILE A 151 3.43 -17.66 -0.20
CA ILE A 151 4.35 -18.43 0.65
C ILE A 151 5.56 -17.58 1.04
N LYS A 152 6.20 -16.91 0.07
CA LYS A 152 7.33 -15.99 0.34
C LYS A 152 6.97 -14.90 1.35
N ARG A 153 5.79 -14.29 1.19
CA ARG A 153 5.28 -13.28 2.14
C ARG A 153 5.01 -13.89 3.52
N ALA A 154 4.38 -15.06 3.59
CA ALA A 154 4.09 -15.73 4.85
C ALA A 154 5.37 -16.05 5.65
N ILE A 155 6.46 -16.40 4.95
CA ILE A 155 7.79 -16.62 5.56
C ILE A 155 8.39 -15.30 6.06
N GLY A 156 8.39 -14.26 5.22
CA GLY A 156 8.90 -12.94 5.63
C GLY A 156 8.15 -12.35 6.83
N HIS A 157 6.88 -12.69 7.01
CA HIS A 157 6.07 -12.29 8.17
C HIS A 157 6.19 -13.24 9.38
N GLY A 158 7.00 -14.29 9.32
CA GLY A 158 7.16 -15.26 10.40
C GLY A 158 5.91 -16.10 10.68
N ARG A 159 4.97 -16.22 9.73
CA ARG A 159 3.77 -17.07 9.85
C ARG A 159 4.02 -18.49 9.36
N LEU A 160 4.99 -18.65 8.47
CA LEU A 160 5.42 -19.92 7.92
C LEU A 160 6.93 -20.04 8.10
N LEU A 161 7.39 -21.19 8.59
CA LEU A 161 8.79 -21.53 8.70
C LEU A 161 9.17 -22.40 7.50
N LYS A 162 10.33 -22.11 6.91
CA LYS A 162 10.92 -22.96 5.86
C LYS A 162 12.02 -23.79 6.50
N ASP A 163 11.84 -25.10 6.50
CA ASP A 163 12.77 -26.08 7.04
C ASP A 163 13.28 -26.94 5.87
N GLY A 164 14.35 -26.48 5.21
CA GLY A 164 14.86 -27.09 3.99
C GLY A 164 13.81 -27.14 2.85
N PRO A 165 13.43 -28.33 2.35
CA PRO A 165 12.40 -28.49 1.32
C PRO A 165 10.96 -28.43 1.88
N LEU A 166 10.80 -28.41 3.20
CA LEU A 166 9.53 -28.48 3.91
C LEU A 166 9.11 -27.09 4.42
N TYR A 167 7.80 -26.88 4.44
CA TYR A 167 7.15 -25.67 4.94
C TYR A 167 6.24 -26.06 6.11
N ARG A 168 6.39 -25.36 7.23
CA ARG A 168 5.65 -25.64 8.47
C ARG A 168 5.03 -24.36 9.01
N LEU A 169 3.81 -24.44 9.54
CA LEU A 169 3.19 -23.30 10.20
C LEU A 169 3.94 -22.92 11.47
N ASN A 170 4.06 -21.63 11.71
CA ASN A 170 4.69 -21.12 12.91
C ASN A 170 3.70 -21.21 14.10
N THR A 171 3.76 -22.29 14.89
CA THR A 171 2.80 -22.60 15.97
C THR A 171 3.02 -21.83 17.29
N LYS A 172 4.07 -21.02 17.40
CA LYS A 172 4.39 -20.22 18.61
C LYS A 172 3.40 -19.09 18.97
N ALA A 173 2.19 -19.08 18.41
CA ALA A 173 1.14 -18.11 18.75
C ALA A 173 -0.11 -18.72 19.41
N THR A 174 -0.17 -20.05 19.59
CA THR A 174 -1.36 -20.71 20.19
C THR A 174 -1.03 -21.90 21.08
N ASN A 175 0.04 -21.85 21.86
CA ASN A 175 0.19 -22.73 23.02
C ASN A 175 0.30 -21.88 24.28
N VAL A 176 -0.85 -21.78 24.96
CA VAL A 176 -0.89 -21.73 26.42
C VAL A 176 -0.29 -23.04 26.91
N ASP A 177 0.54 -22.94 27.94
CA ASP A 177 1.22 -24.00 28.68
C ASP A 177 2.61 -24.43 28.19
N GLY A 178 3.52 -24.45 29.16
CA GLY A 178 4.95 -24.23 28.96
C GLY A 178 5.76 -25.44 28.52
N LYS A 179 6.83 -25.17 27.78
CA LYS A 179 8.18 -25.66 28.11
C LYS A 179 9.23 -24.94 27.28
N GLU A 180 10.19 -24.40 28.01
CA GLU A 180 11.51 -23.94 27.60
C GLU A 180 12.12 -24.59 26.34
N SER A 181 12.58 -23.76 25.40
CA SER A 181 13.88 -24.03 24.77
C SER A 181 14.52 -22.70 24.37
N CYS A 182 15.71 -22.50 24.92
CA CYS A 182 16.55 -21.33 24.86
C CYS A 182 17.22 -21.14 23.50
N GLU A 183 17.44 -19.87 23.16
CA GLU A 183 18.63 -19.30 22.53
C GLU A 183 19.24 -19.98 21.29
N SER A 184 19.19 -19.25 20.17
CA SER A 184 20.36 -19.09 19.30
C SER A 184 20.24 -17.78 18.52
N LEU A 185 20.62 -16.68 19.18
CA LEU A 185 20.82 -15.34 18.60
C LEU A 185 22.12 -15.25 17.75
N SER A 186 22.57 -16.35 17.17
CA SER A 186 23.86 -16.45 16.47
C SER A 186 23.77 -16.39 14.93
N SER A 187 22.59 -16.13 14.34
CA SER A 187 22.44 -16.06 12.88
C SER A 187 21.88 -14.74 12.33
N LEU A 188 21.88 -13.67 13.14
CA LEU A 188 21.66 -12.34 12.59
C LEU A 188 22.96 -11.89 11.89
N PRO A 189 22.95 -11.60 10.58
CA PRO A 189 24.07 -10.92 9.96
C PRO A 189 24.27 -9.58 10.70
N PRO A 190 25.51 -9.15 10.97
CA PRO A 190 25.75 -7.84 11.56
C PRO A 190 25.06 -6.79 10.70
N VAL A 191 24.17 -6.03 11.34
CA VAL A 191 23.50 -4.87 10.73
C VAL A 191 24.60 -3.88 10.39
N SER A 192 25.07 -3.89 9.15
CA SER A 192 25.84 -2.80 8.59
C SER A 192 24.88 -1.64 8.39
N LEU A 193 24.82 -0.75 9.39
CA LEU A 193 24.17 0.55 9.29
C LEU A 193 24.68 1.24 8.02
N LEU A 194 23.75 1.66 7.16
CA LEU A 194 24.04 2.41 5.95
C LEU A 194 24.82 3.69 6.32
N PRO A 195 25.92 4.06 5.63
CA PRO A 195 26.79 5.18 6.00
C PRO A 195 26.16 6.59 6.05
N HIS A 196 24.88 6.77 5.73
CA HIS A 196 24.25 8.09 5.58
C HIS A 196 23.29 8.51 6.71
N GLU A 197 23.18 7.74 7.80
CA GLU A 197 22.38 8.13 8.98
C GLU A 197 23.20 8.82 10.10
N LYS A 198 24.43 9.30 9.82
CA LYS A 198 25.30 9.95 10.83
C LYS A 198 25.39 11.47 10.77
N ASP A 199 24.56 12.17 9.99
CA ASP A 199 24.65 13.64 9.88
C ASP A 199 23.36 14.38 10.21
N LYS A 200 22.85 14.30 11.44
CA LYS A 200 21.86 15.28 11.95
C LYS A 200 21.92 15.65 13.45
N VAL A 201 22.94 15.26 14.22
CA VAL A 201 22.98 15.61 15.67
C VAL A 201 24.18 16.46 16.09
N ARG A 202 25.09 16.82 15.18
CA ARG A 202 26.23 17.72 15.51
C ARG A 202 26.01 19.21 15.26
N MET A 203 24.88 19.62 14.69
CA MET A 203 24.63 21.03 14.33
C MET A 203 23.76 21.82 15.33
N ILE A 204 23.37 21.23 16.47
CA ILE A 204 22.56 21.95 17.48
C ILE A 204 23.41 22.36 18.70
N TYR A 205 24.48 21.64 19.03
CA TYR A 205 25.35 22.00 20.16
C TYR A 205 26.37 23.10 19.84
N ALA A 206 26.67 23.36 18.56
CA ALA A 206 27.60 24.43 18.18
C ALA A 206 26.97 25.83 18.15
N SER A 207 25.64 25.94 17.96
CA SER A 207 24.96 27.24 17.94
C SER A 207 24.64 27.77 19.34
N VAL A 208 24.47 26.89 20.34
CA VAL A 208 24.16 27.31 21.72
C VAL A 208 25.42 27.75 22.49
N LEU A 209 26.60 27.24 22.12
CA LEU A 209 27.87 27.59 22.77
C LEU A 209 28.49 28.91 22.27
N ILE A 210 28.04 29.46 21.14
CA ILE A 210 28.51 30.75 20.62
C ILE A 210 27.73 31.93 21.23
N GLU A 211 26.48 31.74 21.67
CA GLU A 211 25.70 32.79 22.35
C GLU A 211 25.99 32.95 23.85
N MET A 212 26.71 32.01 24.48
CA MET A 212 27.11 32.12 25.91
C MET A 212 28.50 32.74 26.13
N MET A 213 29.17 33.20 25.07
CA MET A 213 30.51 33.82 25.15
C MET A 213 30.62 35.16 24.40
N MET A 214 29.51 35.89 24.28
CA MET A 214 29.50 37.34 24.09
C MET A 214 28.64 38.03 25.14
#